data_AF-W2MK85-F1
#
_entry.id   AF-W2MK85-F1
#
_cell.length_a   1.000
_cell.length_b   1.000
_cell.length_c   1.000
_cell.angle_alpha   90.00
_cell.angle_beta   90.00
_cell.angle_gamma   90.00
#
_symmetry.space_group_name_H-M   'P 1'
#
loop_
_entity.id
_entity.type
_entity.pdbx_description
1 polymer ?
#
loop_
_entity_poly.entity_id
_entity_poly.type
_entity_poly.pdbx_seq_one_letter_code
_entity_poly.pdbx_strand_id
1 'polypeptide(L)' 'MVMGKHSDKKIATEEEFFKLEQVLNKTADDTYNCLKLLKKELSDYDSRNGNHSSNTAARFMRTDMRNAKDTAMDLKH' A
#
# COMPACT_ATOMS: atom_id res chain seq x y z
N MET A 1 29.62 -11.83 -36.03
CA MET A 1 29.18 -10.76 -35.09
C MET A 1 27.91 -11.23 -34.39
N VAL A 2 27.97 -11.58 -33.10
CA VAL A 2 26.78 -11.87 -32.27
C VAL A 2 26.63 -10.72 -31.29
N MET A 3 26.00 -9.63 -31.73
CA MET A 3 25.68 -8.47 -30.87
C MET A 3 24.20 -8.42 -30.44
N GLY A 4 23.32 -9.26 -30.99
CA GLY A 4 21.87 -9.18 -30.73
C GLY A 4 21.35 -9.87 -29.46
N LYS A 5 22.00 -10.93 -28.97
CA LYS A 5 21.41 -11.73 -27.86
C LYS A 5 21.52 -11.10 -26.47
N HIS A 6 22.42 -10.15 -26.26
CA HIS A 6 22.64 -9.50 -24.97
C HIS A 6 21.78 -8.24 -24.80
N SER A 7 21.50 -7.51 -25.89
CA SER A 7 20.61 -6.35 -25.89
C SER A 7 19.17 -6.74 -25.57
N ASP A 8 18.67 -7.82 -26.20
CA ASP A 8 17.27 -8.23 -26.07
C ASP A 8 16.93 -8.71 -24.66
N LYS A 9 17.90 -9.38 -23.99
CA LYS A 9 17.77 -9.77 -22.59
C LYS A 9 17.73 -8.57 -21.64
N LYS A 10 18.52 -7.53 -21.94
CA LYS A 10 18.54 -6.29 -21.14
C LYS A 10 17.22 -5.54 -21.27
N ILE A 11 16.69 -5.44 -22.49
CA ILE A 11 15.38 -4.83 -22.77
C ILE A 11 14.25 -5.60 -22.07
N ALA A 12 14.21 -6.93 -22.19
CA ALA A 12 13.22 -7.74 -21.50
C ALA A 12 13.29 -7.61 -19.97
N THR A 13 14.50 -7.47 -19.41
CA THR A 13 14.70 -7.28 -17.97
C THR A 13 14.16 -5.92 -17.51
N GLU A 14 14.43 -4.85 -18.28
CA GLU A 14 13.93 -3.50 -18.00
C GLU A 14 12.39 -3.42 -18.07
N GLU A 15 11.77 -4.09 -19.05
CA GLU A 15 10.30 -4.19 -19.15
C GLU A 15 9.68 -4.89 -17.94
N GLU A 16 10.28 -5.96 -17.45
CA GLU A 16 9.78 -6.68 -16.26
C GLU A 16 9.93 -5.85 -14.99
N PHE A 17 11.04 -5.13 -14.81
CA PHE A 17 11.20 -4.19 -13.69
C PHE A 17 10.20 -3.04 -13.76
N PHE A 18 9.91 -2.51 -14.95
CA PHE A 18 8.91 -1.47 -15.14
C PHE A 18 7.50 -1.97 -14.79
N LYS A 19 7.11 -3.18 -15.21
CA LYS A 19 5.84 -3.80 -14.80
C LYS A 19 5.77 -4.00 -13.30
N LEU A 20 6.87 -4.44 -12.67
CA LEU A 20 6.95 -4.60 -11.22
C LEU A 20 6.75 -3.26 -10.51
N GLU A 21 7.42 -2.19 -10.94
CA GLU A 21 7.27 -0.84 -10.41
C GLU A 21 5.81 -0.35 -10.49
N GLN A 22 5.14 -0.59 -11.62
CA GLN A 22 3.71 -0.25 -11.75
C GLN A 22 2.82 -1.00 -10.75
N VAL A 23 3.05 -2.31 -10.56
CA VAL A 23 2.29 -3.13 -9.63
C VAL A 23 2.56 -2.70 -8.18
N LEU A 24 3.79 -2.37 -7.83
CA LEU A 24 4.16 -1.88 -6.50
C LEU A 24 3.48 -0.53 -6.20
N ASN A 25 3.55 0.41 -7.14
CA ASN A 25 2.87 1.71 -7.01
C ASN A 25 1.36 1.55 -6.84
N LYS A 26 0.73 0.70 -7.65
CA LYS A 26 -0.70 0.39 -7.55
C LYS A 26 -1.05 -0.23 -6.19
N THR A 27 -0.24 -1.19 -5.74
CA THR A 27 -0.44 -1.86 -4.44
C THR A 27 -0.34 -0.87 -3.29
N ALA A 28 0.58 0.08 -3.36
CA ALA A 28 0.71 1.15 -2.38
C ALA A 28 -0.54 2.03 -2.32
N ASP A 29 -1.06 2.45 -3.48
CA ASP A 29 -2.28 3.26 -3.57
C ASP A 29 -3.52 2.52 -3.09
N ASP A 30 -3.69 1.26 -3.51
CA ASP A 30 -4.80 0.41 -3.08
C ASP A 30 -4.76 0.18 -1.56
N THR A 31 -3.58 -0.05 -0.99
CA THR A 31 -3.39 -0.18 0.46
C THR A 31 -3.76 1.10 1.20
N TYR A 32 -3.32 2.27 0.70
CA TYR A 32 -3.68 3.56 1.28
C TYR A 32 -5.21 3.78 1.30
N ASN A 33 -5.88 3.47 0.20
CA ASN A 33 -7.33 3.60 0.07
C ASN A 33 -8.08 2.65 1.02
N CYS A 34 -7.65 1.40 1.12
CA CYS A 34 -8.20 0.42 2.06
C CYS A 34 -8.06 0.88 3.51
N LEU A 35 -6.89 1.40 3.91
CA LEU A 35 -6.64 1.89 5.26
C LEU A 35 -7.48 3.13 5.59
N LYS A 36 -7.68 4.02 4.60
CA LYS A 36 -8.56 5.19 4.74
C LYS A 36 -10.02 4.77 4.96
N LEU A 37 -10.49 3.77 4.20
CA LEU A 37 -11.82 3.20 4.36
C LEU A 37 -11.97 2.53 5.74
N LEU A 38 -11.03 1.68 6.13
CA LEU A 38 -11.04 1.02 7.43
C LEU A 38 -11.11 2.03 8.58
N LYS A 39 -10.30 3.08 8.56
CA LYS A 39 -10.35 4.15 9.57
C LYS A 39 -11.73 4.78 9.66
N LYS A 40 -12.40 5.02 8.53
CA LYS A 40 -13.75 5.57 8.48
C LYS A 40 -14.75 4.60 9.11
N GLU A 41 -14.75 3.34 8.70
CA GLU A 41 -15.67 2.32 9.24
C GLU A 41 -15.49 2.12 10.75
N LEU A 42 -14.24 2.14 11.24
CA LEU A 42 -13.97 2.08 12.69
C LEU A 42 -14.50 3.32 13.43
N SER A 43 -14.36 4.51 12.84
CA SER A 43 -14.87 5.75 13.44
C SER A 43 -16.40 5.79 13.46
N ASP A 44 -17.04 5.27 12.41
CA ASP A 44 -18.50 5.14 12.31
C ASP A 44 -19.01 4.10 13.32
N TYR A 45 -18.31 2.96 13.46
CA TYR A 45 -18.57 1.97 14.49
C TYR A 45 -18.47 2.58 15.89
N ASP A 46 -17.39 3.31 16.18
CA ASP A 46 -17.18 3.94 17.47
C ASP A 46 -18.31 4.94 17.80
N SER A 47 -18.72 5.74 16.81
CA SER A 47 -19.82 6.71 16.97
C SER A 47 -21.17 6.02 17.21
N ARG A 48 -21.48 4.95 16.50
CA ARG A 48 -22.74 4.19 16.64
C ARG A 48 -22.87 3.51 18.00
N ASN A 49 -21.75 3.14 18.61
CA ASN A 49 -21.72 2.41 19.89
C ASN A 49 -21.42 3.32 21.09
N GLY A 50 -21.32 4.64 20.90
CA GLY A 50 -21.01 5.58 21.98
C GLY A 50 -19.56 5.48 22.50
N ASN A 51 -18.66 4.89 21.72
CA ASN A 51 -17.25 4.75 22.07
C ASN A 51 -16.53 6.09 21.82
N HIS A 52 -16.66 7.03 22.76
CA HIS A 52 -16.05 8.36 22.67
C HIS A 52 -14.75 8.51 23.50
N SER A 53 -14.37 7.48 24.24
CA SER A 53 -13.28 7.52 25.22
C SER A 53 -11.95 7.01 24.64
N SER A 54 -10.94 6.86 25.49
CA SER A 54 -9.61 6.37 25.13
C SER A 54 -9.57 4.97 24.48
N ASN A 55 -10.67 4.20 24.52
CA ASN A 55 -10.74 2.78 24.14
C ASN A 55 -11.59 2.57 22.88
N THR A 56 -11.40 3.41 21.86
CA THR A 56 -12.13 3.27 20.58
C THR A 56 -11.44 2.27 19.66
N ALA A 57 -12.21 1.58 18.82
CA ALA A 57 -11.68 0.62 17.85
C ALA A 57 -10.71 1.30 16.88
N ALA A 58 -11.04 2.52 16.42
CA ALA A 58 -10.16 3.32 15.58
C ALA A 58 -8.83 3.66 16.27
N ARG A 59 -8.82 3.84 17.59
CA ARG A 59 -7.60 4.12 18.35
C ARG A 59 -6.75 2.87 18.53
N PHE A 60 -7.35 1.72 18.82
CA PHE A 60 -6.64 0.45 18.95
C PHE A 60 -5.88 0.09 17.67
N MET A 61 -6.51 0.25 16.50
CA MET A 61 -5.87 -0.08 15.22
C MET A 61 -4.95 1.02 14.66
N ARG A 62 -4.84 2.18 15.31
CA ARG A 62 -4.16 3.36 14.75
C ARG A 62 -2.69 3.09 14.42
N THR A 63 -1.98 2.39 15.30
CA THR A 63 -0.55 2.10 15.11
C THR A 63 -0.36 1.13 13.96
N ASP A 64 -1.12 0.04 13.92
CA ASP A 64 -1.03 -0.96 12.85
C ASP A 64 -1.38 -0.37 11.49
N MET A 65 -2.45 0.44 11.42
CA MET A 65 -2.80 1.16 10.20
C MET A 65 -1.71 2.13 9.75
N ARG A 66 -1.02 2.81 10.69
CA ARG A 66 0.09 3.70 10.34
C ARG A 66 1.26 2.89 9.78
N ASN A 67 1.65 1.82 10.45
CA ASN A 67 2.75 0.96 10.02
C ASN A 67 2.47 0.37 8.63
N ALA A 68 1.26 -0.13 8.40
CA ALA A 68 0.85 -0.63 7.08
C ALA A 68 0.90 0.45 5.99
N LYS A 69 0.47 1.67 6.32
CA LYS A 69 0.55 2.81 5.40
C LYS A 69 1.99 3.20 5.11
N ASP A 70 2.87 3.19 6.11
CA ASP A 70 4.28 3.53 5.93
C ASP A 70 4.98 2.45 5.08
N THR A 71 4.77 1.15 5.36
CA THR A 71 5.27 0.05 4.50
C THR A 71 4.74 0.13 3.08
N ALA A 72 3.48 0.52 2.87
CA ALA A 72 2.93 0.71 1.54
C ALA A 72 3.63 1.86 0.79
N MET A 73 3.96 2.96 1.47
CA MET A 73 4.68 4.07 0.87
C MET A 73 6.12 3.69 0.48
N ASP A 74 6.75 2.78 1.23
CA ASP A 74 8.07 2.24 0.88
C ASP A 74 8.05 1.45 -0.44
N LEU A 75 6.89 0.98 -0.92
CA LEU A 75 6.78 0.32 -2.23
C LEU A 75 6.88 1.29 -3.42
N LYS A 76 6.76 2.61 -3.17
CA LYS A 76 6.86 3.65 -4.20
C LYS A 76 8.27 4.23 -4.35
N HIS A 77 9.19 3.86 -3.47
CA HIS A 77 10.52 4.44 -3.33
C HIS A 77 11.60 3.37 -3.55
#